data_AF-A0A1M5H380-F1
#
_entry.id   AF-A0A1M5H380-F1
#
_cell.length_a   1.000
_cell.length_b   1.000
_cell.length_c   1.000
_cell.angle_alpha   90.00
_cell.angle_beta   90.00
_cell.angle_gamma   90.00
#
_symmetry.space_group_name_H-M   'P 1'
#
loop_
_entity.id
_entity.type
_entity.pdbx_description
1 polymer ?
#
loop_
_entity_poly.entity_id
_entity_poly.type
_entity_poly.pdbx_seq_one_letter_code
_entity_poly.pdbx_strand_id
1 'polypeptide(L)'
;MSLSIFDQYGHVSRAINPADVEALPDDQRAILMTTLTACRDAEDCEAKISELRIAVNKSMHAYDRAVLAHDAAQPKVTHQAALLATLAANDPDHYPAPKKPRPINPKIKTALVTALQELTTVRDALQNATAEFKTLSRARGEAIGRWMKCQAPITPESVTRAYIARGDAERVGIANGTIIPPPEPKPGHVWPIEAARAVKAKRAPQYFGNATVKR
;
A
#
# COMPACT_ATOMS: atom_id res chain seq x y z
N MET A 1 -26.98 4.12 -5.14
CA MET A 1 -26.32 3.36 -6.24
C MET A 1 -24.82 3.27 -5.95
N SER A 2 -24.33 2.14 -5.45
CA SER A 2 -22.90 1.96 -5.16
C SER A 2 -22.50 0.49 -5.17
N LEU A 3 -22.10 0.00 -6.34
CA LEU A 3 -21.02 -0.97 -6.44
C LEU A 3 -19.90 -0.26 -7.20
N SER A 4 -19.07 0.49 -6.47
CA SER A 4 -17.72 0.89 -6.89
C SER A 4 -16.86 -0.38 -6.88
N ILE A 5 -17.18 -1.29 -7.79
CA ILE A 5 -16.93 -2.74 -7.84
C ILE A 5 -15.65 -3.22 -7.16
N PHE A 6 -14.58 -2.47 -7.33
CA PHE A 6 -13.28 -2.59 -6.71
C PHE A 6 -12.69 -1.23 -6.97
N ASP A 7 -12.74 -0.26 -6.04
CA ASP A 7 -12.21 1.08 -6.30
C ASP A 7 -10.66 1.06 -6.25
N GLN A 8 -10.11 0.33 -7.23
CA GLN A 8 -8.71 0.12 -7.56
C GLN A 8 -7.93 -0.72 -6.52
N TYR A 9 -7.86 -2.04 -6.69
CA TYR A 9 -6.84 -2.91 -6.06
C TYR A 9 -6.85 -3.10 -4.53
N GLY A 10 -8.01 -3.32 -3.90
CA GLY A 10 -8.04 -4.13 -2.67
C GLY A 10 -8.43 -3.47 -1.35
N HIS A 11 -9.37 -2.50 -1.38
CA HIS A 11 -10.08 -2.09 -0.15
C HIS A 11 -11.59 -2.11 -0.34
N VAL A 12 -12.29 -2.92 0.47
CA VAL A 12 -13.77 -2.98 0.49
C VAL A 12 -14.29 -1.85 1.37
N SER A 13 -14.23 -0.60 0.90
CA SER A 13 -14.53 0.57 1.75
C SER A 13 -15.99 1.00 1.79
N ARG A 14 -16.95 0.20 1.30
CA ARG A 14 -18.38 0.55 1.41
C ARG A 14 -19.19 -0.57 2.03
N ALA A 15 -19.93 -0.21 3.08
CA ALA A 15 -20.89 -1.05 3.77
C ALA A 15 -21.78 -1.76 2.72
N ILE A 16 -21.62 -3.07 2.67
CA ILE A 16 -22.45 -3.92 1.82
C ILE A 16 -23.85 -3.88 2.40
N ASN A 17 -24.81 -3.43 1.61
CA ASN A 17 -26.20 -3.44 2.03
C ASN A 17 -26.69 -4.90 2.08
N PRO A 18 -27.05 -5.45 3.25
CA PRO A 18 -27.33 -6.87 3.40
C PRO A 18 -28.49 -7.35 2.51
N ALA A 19 -29.48 -6.48 2.25
CA ALA A 19 -30.59 -6.77 1.35
C ALA A 19 -30.14 -7.06 -0.09
N ASP A 20 -29.07 -6.40 -0.56
CA ASP A 20 -28.56 -6.59 -1.93
C ASP A 20 -27.76 -7.90 -2.05
N VAL A 21 -27.17 -8.38 -0.95
CA VAL A 21 -26.51 -9.70 -0.88
C VAL A 21 -27.54 -10.82 -0.84
N GLU A 22 -28.64 -10.62 -0.12
CA GLU A 22 -29.74 -11.57 -0.03
C GLU A 22 -30.55 -11.70 -1.33
N ALA A 23 -30.48 -10.71 -2.20
CA ALA A 23 -31.08 -10.74 -3.54
C ALA A 23 -30.23 -11.50 -4.58
N LEU A 24 -28.96 -11.83 -4.27
CA LEU A 24 -28.09 -12.57 -5.19
C LEU A 24 -28.47 -14.06 -5.23
N PRO A 25 -28.35 -14.72 -6.40
CA PRO A 25 -28.38 -16.18 -6.49
C PRO A 25 -27.37 -16.82 -5.55
N ASP A 26 -27.72 -17.96 -4.94
CA ASP A 26 -26.90 -18.62 -3.90
C ASP A 26 -25.46 -18.90 -4.37
N ASP A 27 -25.29 -19.31 -5.63
CA ASP A 27 -23.98 -19.56 -6.24
C ASP A 27 -23.11 -18.29 -6.28
N GLN A 28 -23.72 -17.15 -6.61
CA GLN A 28 -23.02 -15.86 -6.67
C GLN A 28 -22.73 -15.34 -5.26
N ARG A 29 -23.65 -15.56 -4.31
CA ARG A 29 -23.48 -15.19 -2.91
C ARG A 29 -22.31 -15.94 -2.26
N ALA A 30 -22.17 -17.24 -2.52
CA ALA A 30 -21.05 -18.03 -2.02
C ALA A 30 -19.69 -17.51 -2.55
N ILE A 31 -19.63 -17.14 -3.84
CA ILE A 31 -18.43 -16.58 -4.46
C ILE A 31 -18.12 -15.18 -3.91
N LEU A 32 -19.13 -14.35 -3.66
CA LEU A 32 -18.97 -13.05 -3.01
C LEU A 32 -18.35 -13.20 -1.63
N MET A 33 -18.92 -14.06 -0.78
CA MET A 33 -18.42 -14.27 0.59
C MET A 33 -16.98 -14.81 0.59
N THR A 34 -16.66 -15.75 -0.31
CA THR A 34 -15.28 -16.25 -0.48
C THR A 34 -14.31 -15.11 -0.86
N THR A 35 -14.74 -14.22 -1.75
CA THR A 35 -13.94 -13.05 -2.17
C THR A 35 -13.72 -12.08 -1.02
N LEU A 36 -14.75 -11.81 -0.22
CA LEU A 36 -14.65 -10.91 0.93
C LEU A 36 -13.70 -11.45 2.00
N THR A 37 -13.77 -12.75 2.31
CA THR A 37 -12.84 -13.39 3.25
C THR A 37 -11.40 -13.30 2.74
N ALA A 38 -11.15 -13.65 1.48
CA ALA A 38 -9.80 -13.58 0.89
C ALA A 38 -9.24 -12.15 0.84
N CYS A 39 -10.08 -11.14 0.64
CA CYS A 39 -9.67 -9.74 0.72
C CYS A 39 -9.26 -9.36 2.15
N ARG A 40 -10.09 -9.72 3.13
CA ARG A 40 -9.84 -9.43 4.55
C ARG A 40 -8.55 -10.08 5.05
N ASP A 41 -8.34 -11.35 4.74
CA ASP A 41 -7.14 -12.08 5.17
C ASP A 41 -5.86 -11.42 4.60
N ALA A 42 -5.92 -10.92 3.36
CA ALA A 42 -4.81 -10.18 2.76
C ALA A 42 -4.58 -8.82 3.43
N GLU A 43 -5.65 -8.06 3.73
CA GLU A 43 -5.57 -6.77 4.44
C GLU A 43 -5.00 -6.94 5.85
N ASP A 44 -5.47 -7.94 6.60
CA ASP A 44 -4.96 -8.26 7.95
C ASP A 44 -3.47 -8.63 7.91
N CYS A 45 -3.04 -9.34 6.87
CA CYS A 45 -1.63 -9.67 6.64
C CYS A 45 -0.78 -8.42 6.27
N GLU A 46 -1.30 -7.52 5.43
CA GLU A 46 -0.64 -6.24 5.11
C GLU A 46 -0.47 -5.37 6.37
N ALA A 47 -1.50 -5.28 7.21
CA ALA A 47 -1.45 -4.61 8.50
C ALA A 47 -0.35 -5.20 9.39
N LYS A 48 -0.31 -6.53 9.53
CA LYS A 48 0.73 -7.24 10.29
C LYS A 48 2.14 -6.98 9.76
N ILE A 49 2.35 -6.94 8.44
CA ILE A 49 3.64 -6.58 7.85
C ILE A 49 4.04 -5.14 8.22
N SER A 50 3.09 -4.20 8.20
CA SER A 50 3.36 -2.81 8.56
C SER A 50 3.81 -2.67 10.02
N GLU A 51 3.16 -3.40 10.93
CA GLU A 51 3.53 -3.46 12.35
C GLU A 51 4.91 -4.09 12.55
N LEU A 52 5.19 -5.20 11.85
CA LEU A 52 6.49 -5.87 11.91
C LEU A 52 7.63 -4.99 11.40
N ARG A 53 7.41 -4.17 10.37
CA ARG A 53 8.41 -3.17 9.90
C ARG A 53 8.74 -2.16 11.00
N ILE A 54 7.73 -1.67 11.72
CA ILE A 54 7.93 -0.77 12.85
C ILE A 54 8.71 -1.49 13.97
N ALA A 55 8.37 -2.74 14.26
CA ALA A 55 9.06 -3.56 15.26
C ALA A 55 10.53 -3.84 14.89
N VAL A 56 10.84 -4.10 13.62
CA VAL A 56 12.23 -4.22 13.12
C VAL A 56 13.00 -2.93 13.38
N ASN A 57 12.45 -1.77 13.05
CA ASN A 57 13.13 -0.49 13.30
C ASN A 57 13.39 -0.27 14.80
N LYS A 58 12.40 -0.57 15.66
CA LYS A 58 12.55 -0.46 17.12
C LYS A 58 13.64 -1.40 17.67
N SER A 59 13.64 -2.66 17.25
CA SER A 59 14.66 -3.65 17.67
C SER A 59 16.05 -3.33 17.12
N MET A 60 16.14 -2.79 15.90
CA MET A 60 17.40 -2.33 15.32
C MET A 60 18.00 -1.17 16.14
N HIS A 61 17.20 -0.19 16.54
CA HIS A 61 17.66 0.86 17.45
C HIS A 61 18.04 0.36 18.85
N ALA A 62 17.43 -0.72 19.34
CA ALA A 62 17.83 -1.35 20.59
C ALA A 62 19.18 -2.07 20.44
N TYR A 63 19.37 -2.79 19.34
CA TYR A 63 20.63 -3.43 18.99
C TYR A 63 21.76 -2.41 18.83
N ASP A 64 21.55 -1.32 18.07
CA ASP A 64 22.57 -0.28 17.87
C ASP A 64 22.99 0.36 19.19
N ARG A 65 22.04 0.63 20.09
CA ARG A 65 22.34 1.13 21.44
C ARG A 65 23.13 0.11 22.26
N ALA A 66 22.81 -1.18 22.15
CA ALA A 66 23.55 -2.23 22.82
C ALA A 66 24.98 -2.39 22.27
N VAL A 67 25.17 -2.26 20.95
CA VAL A 67 26.49 -2.26 20.29
C VAL A 67 27.31 -1.07 20.76
N LEU A 68 26.75 0.15 20.75
CA LEU A 68 27.45 1.34 21.23
C LEU A 68 27.86 1.20 22.71
N ALA A 69 26.99 0.65 23.56
CA ALA A 69 27.31 0.38 24.96
C ALA A 69 28.39 -0.70 25.11
N HIS A 70 28.38 -1.72 24.24
CA HIS A 70 29.38 -2.77 24.20
C HIS A 70 30.75 -2.23 23.78
N ASP A 71 30.79 -1.47 22.69
CA ASP A 71 32.00 -0.86 22.15
C ASP A 71 32.60 0.18 23.11
N ALA A 72 31.76 0.96 23.79
CA ALA A 72 32.22 1.89 24.83
C ALA A 72 32.78 1.17 26.06
N ALA A 73 32.25 -0.02 26.38
CA ALA A 73 32.72 -0.84 27.49
C ALA A 73 33.97 -1.65 27.15
N GLN A 74 34.29 -1.84 25.87
CA GLN A 74 35.49 -2.54 25.42
C GLN A 74 36.67 -1.56 25.25
N PRO A 75 37.83 -1.81 25.87
CA PRO A 75 39.04 -1.07 25.52
C PRO A 75 39.45 -1.45 24.08
N LYS A 76 39.45 -0.47 23.17
CA LYS A 76 39.99 -0.66 21.81
C LYS A 76 41.46 -1.06 21.91
N VAL A 77 41.80 -2.26 21.46
CA VAL A 77 43.21 -2.69 21.35
C VAL A 77 43.83 -1.88 20.22
N THR A 78 44.64 -0.89 20.57
CA THR A 78 45.37 -0.11 19.58
C THR A 78 46.48 -0.96 18.97
N HIS A 79 46.89 -0.64 17.72
CA HIS A 79 48.01 -1.31 17.06
C HIS A 79 49.29 -1.31 17.93
N GLN A 80 49.50 -0.21 18.66
CA GLN A 80 50.60 -0.07 19.61
C GLN A 80 50.47 -1.00 20.83
N ALA A 81 49.26 -1.19 21.36
CA ALA A 81 49.01 -2.14 22.44
C ALA A 81 49.20 -3.59 21.99
N ALA A 82 48.83 -3.92 20.76
CA ALA A 82 49.08 -5.23 20.15
C ALA A 82 50.59 -5.47 19.96
N LEU A 83 51.33 -4.48 19.46
CA LEU A 83 52.78 -4.58 19.24
C LEU A 83 53.54 -4.71 20.57
N LEU A 84 53.17 -3.94 21.60
CA LEU A 84 53.72 -4.09 22.94
C LEU A 84 53.44 -5.46 23.55
N ALA A 85 52.24 -6.03 23.31
CA ALA A 85 51.94 -7.39 23.75
C ALA A 85 52.83 -8.44 23.05
N THR A 86 53.12 -8.27 21.75
CA THR A 86 54.04 -9.17 21.03
C THR A 86 55.50 -9.02 21.49
N LEU A 87 55.95 -7.80 21.81
CA LEU A 87 57.30 -7.55 22.32
C LEU A 87 57.46 -8.11 23.74
N ALA A 88 56.50 -7.89 24.63
CA ALA A 88 56.50 -8.46 25.98
C ALA A 88 56.39 -9.99 26.00
N ALA A 89 55.82 -10.62 24.96
CA ALA A 89 55.80 -12.07 24.82
C ALA A 89 57.15 -12.65 24.37
N ASN A 90 57.94 -11.88 23.61
CA ASN A 90 59.26 -12.28 23.13
C ASN A 90 60.39 -11.93 24.12
N ASP A 91 60.29 -10.81 24.82
CA ASP A 91 61.28 -10.34 25.80
C ASP A 91 60.57 -9.72 27.03
N PRO A 92 60.21 -10.56 28.02
CA PRO A 92 59.41 -10.14 29.18
C PRO A 92 60.19 -9.31 30.21
N ASP A 93 61.52 -9.33 30.18
CA ASP A 93 62.37 -8.60 31.13
C ASP A 93 62.55 -7.13 30.70
N HIS A 94 62.43 -6.83 29.41
CA HIS A 94 62.60 -5.48 28.86
C HIS A 94 61.28 -4.73 28.59
N TYR A 95 60.18 -5.45 28.31
CA TYR A 95 58.92 -4.82 27.95
C TYR A 95 57.83 -5.05 28.99
N PRO A 96 57.13 -3.99 29.43
CA PRO A 96 56.09 -4.13 30.45
C PRO A 96 54.94 -4.99 29.93
N ALA A 97 54.48 -5.90 30.77
CA ALA A 97 53.32 -6.74 30.47
C ALA A 97 52.11 -5.86 30.10
N PRO A 98 51.40 -6.18 29.00
CA PRO A 98 50.24 -5.40 28.60
C PRO A 98 49.21 -5.38 29.73
N LYS A 99 48.63 -4.19 29.99
CA LYS A 99 47.54 -4.07 30.96
C LYS A 99 46.41 -5.00 30.52
N LYS A 100 46.05 -5.97 31.38
CA LYS A 100 44.95 -6.89 31.09
C LYS A 100 43.71 -6.08 30.74
N PRO A 101 43.01 -6.40 29.64
CA PRO A 101 41.78 -5.70 29.29
C PRO A 101 40.82 -5.83 30.47
N ARG A 102 40.19 -4.71 30.83
CA ARG A 102 39.22 -4.68 31.93
C ARG A 102 38.12 -5.71 31.61
N PRO A 103 37.73 -6.60 32.54
CA PRO A 103 36.68 -7.57 32.27
C PRO A 103 35.40 -6.84 31.88
N ILE A 104 34.84 -7.22 30.73
CA ILE A 104 33.59 -6.65 30.21
C ILE A 104 32.48 -6.93 31.23
N ASN A 105 31.67 -5.91 31.52
CA ASN A 105 30.50 -6.10 32.38
C ASN A 105 29.57 -7.16 31.77
N PRO A 106 29.33 -8.31 32.44
CA PRO A 106 28.53 -9.39 31.87
C PRO A 106 27.12 -8.95 31.50
N LYS A 107 26.56 -7.96 32.20
CA LYS A 107 25.23 -7.38 31.90
C LYS A 107 25.15 -6.73 30.52
N ILE A 108 26.23 -6.09 30.05
CA ILE A 108 26.28 -5.44 28.74
C ILE A 108 26.38 -6.50 27.64
N LYS A 109 27.17 -7.55 27.87
CA LYS A 109 27.27 -8.69 26.95
C LYS A 109 25.93 -9.42 26.83
N THR A 110 25.23 -9.69 27.92
CA THR A 110 23.91 -10.32 27.89
C THR A 110 22.89 -9.45 27.18
N ALA A 111 22.88 -8.13 27.43
CA ALA A 111 21.96 -7.21 26.78
C ALA A 111 22.15 -7.17 25.24
N LEU A 112 23.40 -7.22 24.76
CA LEU A 112 23.68 -7.30 23.32
C LEU A 112 23.15 -8.60 22.70
N VAL A 113 23.36 -9.74 23.37
CA VAL A 113 22.87 -11.04 22.89
C VAL A 113 21.34 -11.06 22.85
N THR A 114 20.68 -10.53 23.88
CA THR A 114 19.21 -10.43 23.92
C THR A 114 18.68 -9.53 22.81
N ALA A 115 19.27 -8.33 22.62
CA ALA A 115 18.86 -7.42 21.56
C ALA A 115 19.08 -8.01 20.15
N LEU A 116 20.16 -8.79 19.96
CA LEU A 116 20.39 -9.50 18.71
C LEU A 116 19.32 -10.57 18.47
N GLN A 117 18.99 -11.36 19.49
CA GLN A 117 17.96 -12.41 19.38
C GLN A 117 16.56 -11.84 19.13
N GLU A 118 16.21 -10.72 19.76
CA GLU A 118 14.98 -9.99 19.47
C GLU A 118 14.95 -9.46 18.02
N LEU A 119 16.07 -8.90 17.54
CA LEU A 119 16.15 -8.43 16.15
C LEU A 119 16.00 -9.58 15.14
N THR A 120 16.63 -10.73 15.39
CA THR A 120 16.53 -11.89 14.49
C THR A 120 15.11 -12.46 14.47
N THR A 121 14.48 -12.63 15.64
CA THR A 121 13.12 -13.17 15.73
C THR A 121 12.08 -12.28 15.03
N VAL A 122 12.20 -10.95 15.16
CA VAL A 122 11.30 -10.01 14.47
C VAL A 122 11.56 -9.98 12.96
N ARG A 123 12.82 -10.13 12.51
CA ARG A 123 13.16 -10.26 11.07
C ARG A 123 12.60 -11.54 10.47
N ASP A 124 12.71 -12.66 11.18
CA ASP A 124 12.15 -13.94 10.74
C ASP A 124 10.62 -13.86 10.64
N ALA A 125 9.97 -13.22 11.62
CA ALA A 125 8.53 -12.97 11.59
C ALA A 125 8.11 -12.09 10.39
N LEU A 126 8.88 -11.03 10.09
CA LEU A 126 8.65 -10.20 8.91
C LEU A 126 8.80 -10.98 7.60
N GLN A 127 9.83 -11.83 7.50
CA GLN A 127 10.07 -12.67 6.32
C GLN A 127 8.92 -13.66 6.12
N ASN A 128 8.49 -14.33 7.19
CA ASN A 128 7.37 -15.29 7.15
C ASN A 128 6.06 -14.60 6.75
N ALA A 129 5.74 -13.45 7.36
CA ALA A 129 4.55 -12.68 7.00
C ALA A 129 4.58 -12.19 5.55
N THR A 130 5.76 -11.79 5.04
CA THR A 130 5.92 -11.37 3.64
C THR A 130 5.73 -12.53 2.66
N ALA A 131 6.20 -13.73 3.01
CA ALA A 131 5.97 -14.93 2.22
C ALA A 131 4.49 -15.33 2.20
N GLU A 132 3.84 -15.30 3.38
CA GLU A 132 2.41 -15.55 3.56
C GLU A 132 1.57 -14.56 2.72
N PHE A 133 1.88 -13.27 2.78
CA PHE A 133 1.18 -12.24 2.01
C PHE A 133 1.19 -12.51 0.51
N LYS A 134 2.30 -13.03 -0.06
CA LYS A 134 2.36 -13.38 -1.48
C LYS A 134 1.32 -14.45 -1.85
N THR A 135 1.10 -15.41 -0.96
CA THR A 135 0.11 -16.48 -1.17
C THR A 135 -1.32 -15.95 -1.03
N LEU A 136 -1.58 -15.15 0.00
CA LEU A 136 -2.90 -14.53 0.24
C LEU A 136 -3.27 -13.53 -0.86
N SER A 137 -2.32 -12.72 -1.33
CA SER A 137 -2.54 -11.77 -2.42
C SER A 137 -2.90 -12.48 -3.74
N ARG A 138 -2.31 -13.66 -4.00
CA ARG A 138 -2.71 -14.51 -5.14
C ARG A 138 -4.12 -15.07 -4.95
N ALA A 139 -4.44 -15.61 -3.78
CA ALA A 139 -5.77 -16.13 -3.47
C ALA A 139 -6.86 -15.04 -3.59
N ARG A 140 -6.57 -13.82 -3.10
CA ARG A 140 -7.39 -12.62 -3.29
C ARG A 140 -7.62 -12.34 -4.78
N GLY A 141 -6.56 -12.30 -5.59
CA GLY A 141 -6.67 -12.08 -7.03
C GLY A 141 -7.51 -13.14 -7.75
N GLU A 142 -7.34 -14.42 -7.41
CA GLU A 142 -8.12 -15.53 -7.96
C GLU A 142 -9.60 -15.44 -7.57
N ALA A 143 -9.92 -15.09 -6.32
CA ALA A 143 -11.29 -14.93 -5.85
C ALA A 143 -12.00 -13.75 -6.53
N ILE A 144 -11.32 -12.60 -6.63
CA ILE A 144 -11.79 -11.42 -7.39
C ILE A 144 -12.07 -11.80 -8.85
N GLY A 145 -11.15 -12.52 -9.49
CA GLY A 145 -11.33 -12.97 -10.86
C GLY A 145 -12.55 -13.89 -11.05
N ARG A 146 -12.85 -14.76 -10.07
CA ARG A 146 -14.08 -15.57 -10.08
C ARG A 146 -15.32 -14.72 -9.92
N TRP A 147 -15.33 -13.78 -8.97
CA TRP A 147 -16.44 -12.86 -8.78
C TRP A 147 -16.75 -12.04 -10.03
N MET A 148 -15.73 -11.49 -10.70
CA MET A 148 -15.92 -10.72 -11.94
C MET A 148 -16.53 -11.54 -13.07
N LYS A 149 -16.29 -12.85 -13.13
CA LYS A 149 -16.88 -13.74 -14.14
C LYS A 149 -18.36 -14.04 -13.88
N CYS A 150 -18.81 -13.92 -12.64
CA CYS A 150 -20.22 -14.08 -12.28
C CYS A 150 -21.06 -12.84 -12.63
N GLN A 151 -20.40 -11.69 -12.79
CA GLN A 151 -21.06 -10.43 -13.15
C GLN A 151 -21.36 -10.38 -14.65
N ALA A 152 -22.43 -9.68 -15.01
CA ALA A 152 -22.75 -9.44 -16.41
C ALA A 152 -21.59 -8.68 -17.09
N PRO A 153 -21.19 -9.06 -18.32
CA PRO A 153 -20.10 -8.40 -19.00
C PRO A 153 -20.43 -6.92 -19.22
N ILE A 154 -19.52 -6.05 -18.82
CA ILE A 154 -19.64 -4.61 -19.06
C ILE A 154 -19.38 -4.37 -20.55
N THR A 155 -20.46 -4.15 -21.30
CA THR A 155 -20.41 -3.79 -22.72
C THR A 155 -20.31 -2.28 -22.90
N PRO A 156 -19.76 -1.78 -24.03
CA PRO A 156 -19.75 -0.33 -24.33
C PRO A 156 -21.13 0.30 -24.24
N GLU A 157 -22.17 -0.43 -24.64
CA GLU A 157 -23.57 -0.01 -24.56
C GLU A 157 -24.05 0.08 -23.11
N SER A 158 -23.61 -0.83 -22.22
CA SER A 158 -23.95 -0.75 -20.80
C SER A 158 -23.32 0.46 -20.11
N VAL A 159 -22.08 0.79 -20.46
CA VAL A 159 -21.38 1.98 -19.95
C VAL A 159 -22.08 3.25 -20.42
N THR A 160 -22.46 3.29 -21.69
CA THR A 160 -23.17 4.45 -22.28
C THR A 160 -24.54 4.64 -21.62
N ARG A 161 -25.30 3.56 -21.41
CA ARG A 161 -26.58 3.60 -20.69
C ARG A 161 -26.43 4.07 -19.25
N ALA A 162 -25.43 3.57 -18.52
CA ALA A 162 -25.16 4.00 -17.16
C ALA A 162 -24.76 5.49 -17.09
N TYR A 163 -23.95 5.95 -18.04
CA TYR A 163 -23.56 7.36 -18.15
C TYR A 163 -24.77 8.28 -18.39
N ILE A 164 -25.66 7.90 -19.33
CA ILE A 164 -26.90 8.64 -19.60
C ILE A 164 -27.80 8.65 -18.37
N ALA A 165 -28.05 7.48 -17.76
CA ALA A 165 -28.90 7.38 -16.56
C ALA A 165 -28.36 8.20 -15.39
N ARG A 166 -27.03 8.29 -15.23
CA ARG A 166 -26.40 9.16 -14.23
C ARG A 166 -26.60 10.65 -14.57
N GLY A 167 -26.43 11.03 -15.83
CA GLY A 167 -26.70 12.39 -16.28
C GLY A 167 -28.18 12.78 -16.12
N ASP A 168 -29.10 11.84 -16.31
CA ASP A 168 -30.54 12.03 -16.08
C ASP A 168 -30.84 12.21 -14.60
N ALA A 169 -30.25 11.38 -13.74
CA ALA A 169 -30.39 11.50 -12.29
C ALA A 169 -29.83 12.83 -11.75
N GLU A 170 -28.69 13.29 -12.28
CA GLU A 170 -28.11 14.60 -11.93
C GLU A 170 -29.03 15.74 -12.38
N ARG A 171 -29.61 15.68 -13.58
CA ARG A 171 -30.60 16.66 -14.07
C ARG A 171 -31.86 16.69 -13.22
N VAL A 172 -32.39 15.52 -12.85
CA VAL A 172 -33.56 15.41 -11.95
C VAL A 172 -33.21 15.91 -10.55
N GLY A 173 -32.02 15.62 -10.04
CA GLY A 173 -31.55 16.10 -8.74
C GLY A 173 -31.42 17.63 -8.67
N ILE A 174 -30.98 18.26 -9.76
CA ILE A 174 -30.96 19.73 -9.91
C ILE A 174 -32.39 20.28 -9.98
N ALA A 175 -33.27 19.67 -10.78
CA ALA A 175 -34.67 20.09 -10.90
C ALA A 175 -35.43 19.99 -9.58
N ASN A 176 -35.12 18.99 -8.76
CA ASN A 176 -35.70 18.78 -7.44
C ASN A 176 -35.00 19.60 -6.33
N GLY A 177 -34.01 20.44 -6.66
CA GLY A 177 -33.28 21.27 -5.71
C GLY A 177 -32.35 20.53 -4.76
N THR A 178 -32.19 19.21 -4.93
CA THR A 178 -31.29 18.37 -4.12
C THR A 178 -29.81 18.51 -4.49
N ILE A 179 -29.52 18.93 -5.72
CA ILE A 179 -28.18 19.22 -6.21
C ILE A 179 -28.15 20.70 -6.60
N ILE A 180 -27.20 21.46 -6.07
CA ILE A 180 -27.04 22.87 -6.43
C ILE A 180 -26.58 22.91 -7.91
N PRO A 181 -27.32 23.60 -8.80
CA PRO A 181 -26.91 23.73 -10.19
C PRO A 181 -25.54 24.41 -10.28
N PRO A 182 -24.75 24.11 -11.33
CA PRO A 182 -23.51 24.83 -11.58
C PRO A 182 -23.79 26.34 -11.61
N PRO A 183 -22.90 27.19 -11.04
CA PRO A 183 -23.10 28.63 -11.08
C PRO A 183 -23.17 29.10 -12.53
N GLU A 184 -24.17 29.94 -12.84
CA GLU A 184 -24.24 30.57 -14.15
C GLU A 184 -23.00 31.45 -14.36
N PRO A 185 -22.41 31.44 -15.58
CA PRO A 185 -21.29 32.31 -15.85
C PRO A 185 -21.73 33.77 -15.71
N LYS A 186 -20.84 34.61 -15.19
CA LYS A 186 -21.08 36.06 -15.13
C LYS A 186 -21.38 36.60 -16.53
N PRO A 187 -22.25 37.62 -16.69
CA PRO A 187 -22.55 38.21 -17.99
C PRO A 187 -21.26 38.59 -18.73
N GLY A 188 -21.06 38.05 -19.94
CA GLY A 188 -19.87 38.27 -20.76
C GLY A 188 -18.70 37.29 -20.53
N HIS A 189 -18.78 36.39 -19.55
CA HIS A 189 -17.82 35.29 -19.39
C HIS A 189 -18.36 34.00 -20.02
N VAL A 190 -17.50 33.31 -20.77
CA VAL A 190 -17.76 31.95 -21.26
C VAL A 190 -16.87 31.01 -20.44
N TRP A 191 -17.42 29.89 -19.96
CA TRP A 191 -16.61 28.92 -19.25
C TRP A 191 -15.49 28.40 -20.17
N PRO A 192 -14.26 28.17 -19.67
CA PRO A 192 -13.14 27.73 -20.51
C PRO A 192 -13.46 26.47 -21.35
N ILE A 193 -14.30 25.58 -20.82
CA ILE A 193 -14.74 24.35 -21.50
C ILE A 193 -15.72 24.66 -22.65
N GLU A 194 -16.62 25.64 -22.49
CA GLU A 194 -17.56 26.06 -23.54
C GLU A 194 -16.84 26.80 -24.66
N ALA A 195 -15.85 27.64 -24.31
CA ALA A 195 -14.97 28.29 -25.28
C ALA A 195 -14.17 27.24 -26.08
N ALA A 196 -13.62 26.22 -25.41
CA ALA A 196 -12.91 25.12 -26.07
C ALA A 196 -13.83 24.29 -26.99
N ARG A 197 -15.08 24.01 -26.58
CA ARG A 197 -16.07 23.32 -27.43
C ARG A 197 -16.47 24.15 -28.64
N ALA A 198 -16.66 25.46 -28.50
CA ALA A 198 -16.97 26.34 -29.62
C ALA A 198 -15.83 26.42 -30.64
N VAL A 199 -14.57 26.41 -30.19
CA VAL A 199 -13.39 26.34 -31.07
C VAL A 199 -13.31 24.99 -31.79
N LYS A 200 -13.63 23.89 -31.09
CA LYS A 200 -13.63 22.54 -31.68
C LYS A 200 -14.76 22.34 -32.69
N ALA A 201 -15.95 22.90 -32.44
CA ALA A 201 -17.08 22.90 -33.35
C ALA A 201 -16.80 23.69 -34.65
N LYS A 202 -16.05 24.80 -34.56
CA LYS A 202 -15.57 25.56 -35.73
C LYS A 202 -14.48 24.83 -36.54
N ARG A 203 -13.81 23.84 -35.96
CA ARG A 203 -12.76 23.03 -36.60
C ARG A 203 -13.26 21.68 -37.12
N ALA A 204 -14.54 21.37 -36.98
CA ALA A 204 -15.12 20.20 -37.62
C ALA A 204 -15.07 20.39 -39.16
N PRO A 205 -14.56 19.42 -39.94
CA PRO A 205 -14.51 19.55 -41.38
C PRO A 205 -15.94 19.69 -41.92
N GLN A 206 -16.25 20.85 -42.48
CA GLN A 206 -17.45 21.03 -43.30
C GLN A 206 -17.28 20.14 -44.54
N TYR A 207 -17.93 18.98 -44.53
CA TYR A 207 -18.14 18.22 -45.76
C TYR A 207 -19.07 19.06 -46.65
N PHE A 208 -18.46 19.76 -47.62
CA PHE A 208 -19.18 20.40 -48.72
C PHE A 208 -19.82 19.32 -49.58
N GLY A 209 -21.09 19.02 -49.32
CA GLY A 209 -21.98 18.32 -50.25
C GLY A 209 -22.85 19.33 -50.98
N ASN A 210 -22.32 19.92 -52.06
CA ASN A 210 -23.14 20.63 -53.03
C ASN A 210 -24.06 19.62 -53.74
N ALA A 211 -25.36 19.74 -53.53
CA ALA A 211 -26.37 19.24 -54.47
C ALA A 211 -27.53 20.23 -54.51
N THR A 212 -27.36 21.28 -55.31
CA THR A 212 -28.48 22.07 -55.84
C THR A 212 -29.35 21.14 -56.68
N VAL A 213 -30.50 20.73 -56.15
CA VAL A 213 -31.59 20.18 -56.95
C VAL A 213 -32.30 21.36 -57.60
N LYS A 214 -31.97 21.65 -58.86
CA LYS A 214 -32.86 22.43 -59.73
C LYS A 214 -33.93 21.49 -60.29
N ARG A 215 -35.18 21.93 -60.17
CA ARG A 215 -36.37 21.33 -60.78
C ARG A 215 -36.30 21.38 -62.30
#